data_AF-A0A6N7AUW7-F1
#
_entry.id   AF-A0A6N7AUW7-F1
#
_cell.length_a   1.000
_cell.length_b   1.000
_cell.length_c   1.000
_cell.angle_alpha   90.00
_cell.angle_beta   90.00
_cell.angle_gamma   90.00
#
_symmetry.space_group_name_H-M   'P 1'
#
loop_
_entity.id
_entity.type
_entity.pdbx_description
1 polymer ?
#
loop_
_entity_poly.entity_id
_entity_poly.type
_entity_poly.pdbx_seq_one_letter_code
_entity_poly.pdbx_strand_id
1 'polypeptide(L)'
;MIKNKVIYSGALLFAFLWILSFPLPSFAEVADSPVAAQPHETPQDIYKARLDSGLKNTEPYSYALIKKAQADTSNAKRLLTEAIKYSPDLPAAYFEMARISFSLSPEGIFEGLNYMIEGIRAYERNFWWMASIAGLAFISLISSFILALIMVAVMRFFADSPLISHEIREDKKKALIVLSLVPLSLAGPLFFIAGTICLLGLYFSRVDKTVVYASVLFLLLSPFLLRITNIFLSAASPELRASVAVNESRDNKHALSALKGKNDFVSLFSYGLALKREGHYEEAIAVYKNISPSSPDPRVYVNLGNCYYAINDIAAATDFYKKSLEIKPSAAAYYNLSQIFREKFDFVKGEEYFIEATKLNREAVSGFAANSQRNPNRFLMDETLPLSVLWKYADSRSRELIKISLLNSALTVLIAISLIVLFYLLGSKAKDRAYRCKRCNTILCGKCGKELLWGQMCAQCYKSLVKFDGLDSRVRVARLLEVQELQAKKRTIIKILSLTLPGIAHIYAGKILEGSLFLWPFLFLLILILLNPFFHTGLSFFSNDWLTIPSLALIVVLFFISGIVVRRRLNRGWL
;
A
#
# COMPACT_ATOMS: atom_id res chain seq x y z
N MET A 1 -46.66 30.04 3.59
CA MET A 1 -47.38 28.75 3.68
C MET A 1 -46.57 27.69 2.96
N ILE A 2 -46.17 26.65 3.72
CA ILE A 2 -45.92 25.25 3.33
C ILE A 2 -44.73 24.90 2.38
N LYS A 3 -43.69 24.33 3.04
CA LYS A 3 -42.87 23.14 2.73
C LYS A 3 -42.35 22.92 1.29
N ASN A 4 -41.03 22.83 1.16
CA ASN A 4 -40.42 21.54 0.77
C ASN A 4 -38.97 21.37 1.23
N LYS A 5 -38.69 20.12 1.61
CA LYS A 5 -37.49 19.55 2.23
C LYS A 5 -36.43 19.17 1.18
N VAL A 6 -35.16 19.25 1.60
CA VAL A 6 -34.03 18.34 1.28
C VAL A 6 -33.72 18.07 -0.20
N ILE A 7 -32.69 18.71 -0.77
CA ILE A 7 -31.81 18.14 -1.81
C ILE A 7 -30.42 18.81 -1.78
N TYR A 8 -29.57 18.56 -0.78
CA TYR A 8 -28.11 18.86 -0.86
C TYR A 8 -27.31 17.89 0.02
N SER A 9 -27.39 16.60 -0.29
CA SER A 9 -26.49 15.57 0.24
C SER A 9 -26.32 14.36 -0.68
N GLY A 10 -26.88 14.39 -1.89
CA GLY A 10 -26.89 13.25 -2.81
C GLY A 10 -25.61 13.05 -3.63
N ALA A 11 -24.85 14.09 -3.96
CA ALA A 11 -23.77 13.97 -4.96
C ALA A 11 -22.51 13.25 -4.43
N LEU A 12 -22.18 13.42 -3.14
CA LEU A 12 -21.07 12.70 -2.49
C LEU A 12 -21.46 11.26 -2.11
N LEU A 13 -22.74 11.03 -1.78
CA LEU A 13 -23.26 9.68 -1.53
C LEU A 13 -23.41 8.88 -2.84
N PHE A 14 -23.76 9.53 -3.96
CA PHE A 14 -23.85 8.87 -5.27
C PHE A 14 -22.48 8.48 -5.82
N ALA A 15 -21.43 9.28 -5.64
CA ALA A 15 -20.07 8.86 -5.99
C ALA A 15 -19.58 7.67 -5.13
N PHE A 16 -20.05 7.58 -3.89
CA PHE A 16 -19.75 6.49 -2.96
C PHE A 16 -20.58 5.22 -3.26
N LEU A 17 -21.84 5.37 -3.70
CA LEU A 17 -22.74 4.28 -4.09
C LEU A 17 -22.46 3.74 -5.50
N TRP A 18 -21.92 4.56 -6.41
CA TRP A 18 -21.56 4.14 -7.76
C TRP A 18 -20.30 3.24 -7.79
N ILE A 19 -19.40 3.40 -6.80
CA ILE A 19 -18.28 2.47 -6.57
C ILE A 19 -18.80 1.12 -6.01
N LEU A 20 -19.92 1.12 -5.29
CA LEU A 20 -20.58 -0.09 -4.75
C LEU A 20 -21.42 -0.85 -5.79
N SER A 21 -21.60 -0.32 -7.01
CA SER A 21 -22.45 -0.91 -8.05
C SER A 21 -21.70 -1.78 -9.06
N PHE A 22 -20.37 -1.90 -8.97
CA PHE A 22 -19.65 -2.92 -9.73
C PHE A 22 -19.81 -4.27 -9.04
N PRO A 23 -20.30 -5.31 -9.73
CA PRO A 23 -20.19 -6.66 -9.21
C PRO A 23 -18.70 -7.00 -9.18
N LEU A 24 -18.06 -6.83 -8.03
CA LEU A 24 -16.81 -7.51 -7.75
C LEU A 24 -17.09 -9.01 -7.93
N PRO A 25 -16.25 -9.75 -8.66
CA PRO A 25 -16.44 -11.17 -8.85
C PRO A 25 -16.62 -11.78 -7.46
N SER A 26 -17.73 -12.47 -7.24
CA SER A 26 -17.93 -13.27 -6.04
C SER A 26 -16.72 -14.18 -5.92
N PHE A 27 -15.87 -13.89 -4.95
CA PHE A 27 -14.79 -14.78 -4.57
C PHE A 27 -15.49 -16.00 -3.97
N ALA A 28 -15.79 -16.97 -4.83
CA ALA A 28 -16.21 -18.29 -4.38
C ALA A 28 -15.14 -18.74 -3.39
N GLU A 29 -15.56 -18.87 -2.13
CA GLU A 29 -14.80 -19.50 -1.07
C GLU A 29 -14.35 -20.85 -1.62
N VAL A 30 -13.08 -20.96 -1.99
CA VAL A 30 -12.44 -22.26 -2.05
C VAL A 30 -12.16 -22.58 -0.59
N ALA A 31 -13.20 -23.09 0.08
CA ALA A 31 -13.00 -23.89 1.25
C ALA A 31 -12.08 -25.02 0.80
N ASP A 32 -10.79 -24.92 1.11
CA ASP A 32 -9.92 -26.09 1.16
C ASP A 32 -10.70 -27.09 2.01
N SER A 33 -11.15 -28.17 1.37
CA SER A 33 -11.86 -29.22 2.06
C SER A 33 -10.95 -29.64 3.21
N PRO A 34 -11.42 -29.61 4.47
CA PRO A 34 -10.65 -30.21 5.53
C PRO A 34 -10.44 -31.64 5.09
N VAL A 35 -9.18 -32.06 4.94
CA VAL A 35 -8.84 -33.48 4.87
C VAL A 35 -9.63 -34.11 6.00
N ALA A 36 -10.64 -34.91 5.67
CA ALA A 36 -11.54 -35.48 6.64
C ALA A 36 -10.68 -36.40 7.52
N ALA A 37 -10.30 -35.89 8.69
CA ALA A 37 -9.48 -36.62 9.63
C ALA A 37 -10.21 -37.93 9.94
N GLN A 38 -9.53 -39.05 9.71
CA GLN A 38 -10.07 -40.32 10.18
C GLN A 38 -10.20 -40.26 11.70
N PRO A 39 -11.17 -40.96 12.33
CA PRO A 39 -11.53 -40.78 13.75
C PRO A 39 -10.42 -41.02 14.79
N HIS A 40 -9.20 -41.39 14.37
CA HIS A 40 -8.08 -41.76 15.23
C HIS A 40 -6.77 -41.00 14.93
N GLU A 41 -6.73 -40.05 14.00
CA GLU A 41 -5.48 -39.35 13.66
C GLU A 41 -5.19 -38.19 14.62
N THR A 42 -3.99 -38.19 15.24
CA THR A 42 -3.56 -37.06 16.06
C THR A 42 -3.10 -35.89 15.19
N PRO A 43 -3.14 -34.63 15.67
CA PRO A 43 -2.62 -33.47 14.92
C PRO A 43 -1.16 -33.63 14.48
N GLN A 44 -0.37 -34.35 15.28
CA GLN A 44 1.03 -34.63 14.96
C GLN A 44 1.17 -35.61 13.79
N ASP A 45 0.25 -36.57 13.65
CA ASP A 45 0.24 -37.51 12.53
C ASP A 45 -0.17 -36.80 11.23
N ILE A 46 -1.17 -35.92 11.29
CA ILE A 46 -1.57 -35.06 10.17
C ILE A 46 -0.40 -34.17 9.72
N TYR A 47 0.31 -33.57 10.68
CA TYR A 47 1.47 -32.74 10.38
C TYR A 47 2.60 -33.54 9.70
N LYS A 48 2.92 -34.73 10.23
CA LYS A 48 3.93 -35.61 9.62
C LYS A 48 3.54 -36.03 8.20
N ALA A 49 2.28 -36.41 7.98
CA ALA A 49 1.78 -36.76 6.65
C ALA A 49 1.93 -35.59 5.67
N ARG A 50 1.68 -34.34 6.11
CA ARG A 50 1.92 -33.15 5.28
C ARG A 50 3.39 -32.94 4.96
N LEU A 51 4.28 -33.10 5.94
CA LEU A 51 5.73 -33.06 5.72
C LEU A 51 6.18 -34.13 4.71
N ASP A 52 5.60 -35.33 4.78
CA ASP A 52 5.88 -36.44 3.86
C ASP A 52 5.42 -36.13 2.42
N SER A 53 4.41 -35.27 2.25
CA SER A 53 4.00 -34.68 0.96
C SER A 53 4.81 -33.43 0.57
N GLY A 54 5.89 -33.10 1.28
CA GLY A 54 6.73 -31.93 1.00
C GLY A 54 6.09 -30.59 1.35
N LEU A 55 5.07 -30.58 2.23
CA LEU A 55 4.37 -29.38 2.69
C LEU A 55 4.87 -28.98 4.08
N LYS A 56 5.06 -27.67 4.32
CA LYS A 56 5.68 -27.17 5.57
C LYS A 56 4.69 -26.83 6.67
N ASN A 57 3.51 -26.31 6.29
CA ASN A 57 2.56 -25.71 7.22
C ASN A 57 1.21 -26.45 7.24
N THR A 58 0.56 -26.41 8.39
CA THR A 58 -0.83 -26.86 8.57
C THR A 58 -1.72 -25.67 8.92
N GLU A 59 -1.77 -24.68 8.02
CA GLU A 59 -2.46 -23.40 8.26
C GLU A 59 -3.91 -23.55 8.76
N PRO A 60 -4.78 -24.40 8.18
CA PRO A 60 -6.15 -24.53 8.67
C PRO A 60 -6.23 -24.97 10.14
N TYR A 61 -5.34 -25.87 10.56
CA TYR A 61 -5.25 -26.32 11.95
C TYR A 61 -4.75 -25.21 12.87
N SER A 62 -3.67 -24.52 12.48
CA SER A 62 -3.13 -23.40 13.24
C SER A 62 -4.13 -22.25 13.37
N TYR A 63 -4.95 -21.98 12.34
CA TYR A 63 -6.05 -21.02 12.41
C TYR A 63 -7.15 -21.46 13.38
N ALA A 64 -7.52 -22.74 13.40
CA ALA A 64 -8.48 -23.25 14.37
C ALA A 64 -7.95 -23.09 15.81
N LEU A 65 -6.66 -23.28 16.04
CA LEU A 65 -6.00 -23.03 17.34
C LEU A 65 -6.01 -21.55 17.72
N ILE A 66 -5.71 -20.65 16.78
CA ILE A 66 -5.79 -19.20 17.02
C ILE A 66 -7.22 -18.80 17.43
N LYS A 67 -8.23 -19.28 16.73
CA LYS A 67 -9.64 -19.00 17.06
C LYS A 67 -10.02 -19.52 18.44
N LYS A 68 -9.54 -20.71 18.82
CA LYS A 68 -9.72 -21.25 20.18
C LYS A 68 -9.00 -20.40 21.23
N ALA A 69 -7.80 -19.92 20.95
CA ALA A 69 -7.03 -19.05 21.84
C ALA A 69 -7.72 -17.69 22.08
N GLN A 70 -8.44 -17.17 21.08
CA GLN A 70 -9.24 -15.95 21.24
C GLN A 70 -10.47 -16.17 22.15
N ALA A 71 -11.04 -17.37 22.15
CA ALA A 71 -12.19 -17.71 22.99
C ALA A 71 -11.79 -18.12 24.42
N ASP A 72 -10.66 -18.82 24.58
CA ASP A 72 -10.13 -19.28 25.87
C ASP A 72 -8.81 -18.56 26.19
N THR A 73 -8.92 -17.44 26.89
CA THR A 73 -7.78 -16.61 27.29
C THR A 73 -6.85 -17.31 28.28
N SER A 74 -7.34 -18.30 29.04
CA SER A 74 -6.55 -19.00 30.06
C SER A 74 -5.51 -19.94 29.43
N ASN A 75 -5.87 -20.60 28.32
CA ASN A 75 -4.99 -21.50 27.57
C ASN A 75 -4.37 -20.85 26.32
N ALA A 76 -4.62 -19.57 26.08
CA ALA A 76 -4.29 -18.92 24.82
C ALA A 76 -2.79 -19.00 24.46
N LYS A 77 -1.87 -18.74 25.41
CA LYS A 77 -0.43 -18.85 25.16
C LYS A 77 -0.06 -20.27 24.68
N ARG A 78 -0.56 -21.32 25.35
CA ARG A 78 -0.30 -22.72 24.97
C ARG A 78 -0.81 -23.03 23.56
N LEU A 79 -2.04 -22.64 23.26
CA LEU A 79 -2.67 -22.88 21.95
C LEU A 79 -1.94 -22.14 20.82
N LEU A 80 -1.46 -20.91 21.07
CA LEU A 80 -0.69 -20.15 20.09
C LEU A 80 0.73 -20.69 19.90
N THR A 81 1.38 -21.18 20.97
CA THR A 81 2.67 -21.90 20.84
C THR A 81 2.51 -23.15 19.99
N GLU A 82 1.40 -23.87 20.15
CA GLU A 82 1.07 -25.01 19.30
C GLU A 82 0.80 -24.61 17.84
N ALA A 83 0.08 -23.51 17.61
CA ALA A 83 -0.15 -22.97 16.27
C ALA A 83 1.17 -22.58 15.56
N ILE A 84 2.08 -21.90 16.28
CA ILE A 84 3.40 -21.53 15.76
C ILE A 84 4.24 -22.78 15.44
N LYS A 85 4.15 -23.83 16.27
CA LYS A 85 4.86 -25.09 16.04
C LYS A 85 4.47 -25.75 14.70
N TYR A 86 3.19 -25.75 14.36
CA TYR A 86 2.68 -26.41 13.15
C TYR A 86 2.64 -25.50 11.90
N SER A 87 2.74 -24.18 12.09
CA SER A 87 2.83 -23.20 11.01
C SER A 87 3.76 -22.04 11.40
N PRO A 88 5.09 -22.25 11.42
CA PRO A 88 6.05 -21.23 11.84
C PRO A 88 6.13 -20.04 10.87
N ASP A 89 5.68 -20.20 9.62
CA ASP A 89 5.66 -19.10 8.64
C ASP A 89 4.31 -18.35 8.60
N LEU A 90 3.42 -18.58 9.56
CA LEU A 90 2.10 -17.94 9.62
C LEU A 90 2.12 -16.65 10.46
N PRO A 91 2.01 -15.44 9.86
CA PRO A 91 2.09 -14.18 10.60
C PRO A 91 1.02 -14.01 11.68
N ALA A 92 -0.20 -14.52 11.43
CA ALA A 92 -1.34 -14.37 12.33
C ALA A 92 -1.07 -14.93 13.74
N ALA A 93 -0.37 -16.07 13.84
CA ALA A 93 -0.08 -16.68 15.12
C ALA A 93 0.83 -15.80 16.00
N TYR A 94 1.83 -15.15 15.39
CA TYR A 94 2.73 -14.24 16.07
C TYR A 94 2.06 -12.93 16.49
N PHE A 95 1.19 -12.36 15.66
CA PHE A 95 0.47 -11.14 16.04
C PHE A 95 -0.52 -11.36 17.18
N GLU A 96 -1.21 -12.50 17.18
CA GLU A 96 -2.08 -12.88 18.28
C GLU A 96 -1.26 -13.15 19.55
N MET A 97 -0.09 -13.78 19.42
CA MET A 97 0.85 -13.96 20.54
C MET A 97 1.35 -12.62 21.08
N ALA A 98 1.70 -11.69 20.20
CA ALA A 98 2.13 -10.34 20.56
C ALA A 98 1.02 -9.59 21.33
N ARG A 99 -0.23 -9.69 20.87
CA ARG A 99 -1.37 -9.04 21.52
C ARG A 99 -1.59 -9.54 22.95
N ILE A 100 -1.49 -10.85 23.16
CA ILE A 100 -1.73 -11.46 24.49
C ILE A 100 -0.54 -11.27 25.42
N SER A 101 0.68 -11.22 24.87
CA SER A 101 1.90 -10.99 25.66
C SER A 101 2.10 -9.53 26.05
N PHE A 102 1.49 -8.59 25.31
CA PHE A 102 1.58 -7.17 25.60
C PHE A 102 0.94 -6.82 26.95
N SER A 103 1.74 -6.26 27.86
CA SER A 103 1.27 -5.63 29.10
C SER A 103 2.06 -4.34 29.34
N LEU A 104 1.58 -3.45 30.21
CA LEU A 104 2.26 -2.19 30.56
C LEU A 104 3.54 -2.41 31.42
N SER A 105 3.94 -3.66 31.66
CA SER A 105 5.20 -3.99 32.31
C SER A 105 6.36 -3.95 31.29
N PRO A 106 7.60 -3.61 31.69
CA PRO A 106 8.75 -3.65 30.78
C PRO A 106 8.90 -5.00 30.07
N GLU A 107 8.76 -6.10 30.82
CA GLU A 107 8.86 -7.47 30.30
C GLU A 107 7.79 -7.77 29.24
N GLY A 108 6.53 -7.44 29.53
CA GLY A 108 5.43 -7.65 28.56
C GLY A 108 5.52 -6.77 27.32
N ILE A 109 6.08 -5.54 27.43
CA ILE A 109 6.36 -4.70 26.26
C ILE A 109 7.41 -5.37 25.38
N PHE A 110 8.54 -5.81 25.94
CA PHE A 110 9.60 -6.45 25.16
C PHE A 110 9.16 -7.80 24.56
N GLU A 111 8.43 -8.64 25.32
CA GLU A 111 7.88 -9.90 24.83
C GLU A 111 6.90 -9.66 23.67
N GLY A 112 5.95 -8.73 23.83
CA GLY A 112 5.00 -8.36 22.78
C GLY A 112 5.69 -7.81 21.53
N LEU A 113 6.70 -6.95 21.68
CA LEU A 113 7.46 -6.40 20.56
C LEU A 113 8.27 -7.48 19.82
N ASN A 114 8.88 -8.43 20.53
CA ASN A 114 9.63 -9.52 19.91
C ASN A 114 8.70 -10.37 19.02
N TYR A 115 7.54 -10.77 19.52
CA TYR A 115 6.56 -11.50 18.71
C TYR A 115 6.00 -10.66 17.56
N MET A 116 5.84 -9.35 17.74
CA MET A 116 5.46 -8.46 16.64
C MET A 116 6.52 -8.45 15.52
N ILE A 117 7.80 -8.41 15.87
CA ILE A 117 8.91 -8.49 14.92
C ILE A 117 8.92 -9.83 14.19
N GLU A 118 8.75 -10.95 14.90
CA GLU A 118 8.65 -12.27 14.25
C GLU A 118 7.44 -12.35 13.31
N GLY A 119 6.30 -11.77 13.70
CA GLY A 119 5.13 -11.66 12.83
C GLY A 119 5.43 -10.87 11.55
N ILE A 120 6.19 -9.78 11.63
CA ILE A 120 6.63 -9.01 10.47
C ILE A 120 7.60 -9.81 9.59
N ARG A 121 8.57 -10.52 10.18
CA ARG A 121 9.51 -11.37 9.44
C ARG A 121 8.80 -12.51 8.69
N ALA A 122 7.72 -13.04 9.25
CA ALA A 122 6.91 -14.07 8.59
C ALA A 122 6.28 -13.58 7.26
N TYR A 123 6.11 -12.27 7.03
CA TYR A 123 5.64 -11.77 5.73
C TYR A 123 6.62 -12.07 4.60
N GLU A 124 7.92 -12.11 4.87
CA GLU A 124 8.95 -12.38 3.85
C GLU A 124 8.86 -13.81 3.30
N ARG A 125 8.11 -14.68 3.98
CA ARG A 125 7.89 -16.09 3.60
C ARG A 125 6.47 -16.33 3.10
N ASN A 126 5.66 -15.27 3.03
CA ASN A 126 4.23 -15.36 2.77
C ASN A 126 3.77 -14.27 1.77
N PHE A 127 3.75 -14.63 0.49
CA PHE A 127 3.37 -13.81 -0.64
C PHE A 127 2.02 -13.15 -0.46
N TRP A 128 0.98 -13.88 -0.06
CA TRP A 128 -0.38 -13.33 0.05
C TRP A 128 -0.52 -12.35 1.21
N TRP A 129 0.15 -12.62 2.34
CA TRP A 129 0.21 -11.65 3.44
C TRP A 129 0.98 -10.39 3.02
N MET A 130 2.14 -10.54 2.36
CA MET A 130 2.92 -9.43 1.81
C MET A 130 2.12 -8.62 0.77
N ALA A 131 1.39 -9.30 -0.12
CA ALA A 131 0.59 -8.65 -1.15
C ALA A 131 -0.62 -7.92 -0.57
N SER A 132 -1.26 -8.49 0.46
CA SER A 132 -2.36 -7.85 1.18
C SER A 132 -1.89 -6.56 1.87
N ILE A 133 -0.83 -6.62 2.69
CA ILE A 133 -0.35 -5.43 3.42
C ILE A 133 0.19 -4.35 2.48
N ALA A 134 0.95 -4.74 1.45
CA ALA A 134 1.49 -3.81 0.47
C ALA A 134 0.37 -3.16 -0.36
N GLY A 135 -0.63 -3.94 -0.79
CA GLY A 135 -1.80 -3.45 -1.51
C GLY A 135 -2.62 -2.49 -0.66
N LEU A 136 -2.89 -2.85 0.60
CA LEU A 136 -3.61 -2.02 1.56
C LEU A 136 -2.90 -0.68 1.76
N ALA A 137 -1.60 -0.70 2.05
CA ALA A 137 -0.81 0.51 2.25
C ALA A 137 -0.75 1.37 0.98
N PHE A 138 -0.48 0.77 -0.17
CA PHE A 138 -0.34 1.47 -1.45
C PHE A 138 -1.65 2.12 -1.90
N ILE A 139 -2.76 1.39 -1.86
CA ILE A 139 -4.08 1.90 -2.27
C ILE A 139 -4.57 2.97 -1.29
N SER A 140 -4.32 2.81 0.02
CA SER A 140 -4.59 3.85 1.02
C SER A 140 -3.77 5.11 0.79
N LEU A 141 -2.50 4.97 0.39
CA LEU A 141 -1.62 6.10 0.07
C LEU A 141 -2.13 6.90 -1.13
N ILE A 142 -2.48 6.22 -2.22
CA ILE A 142 -2.99 6.85 -3.45
C ILE A 142 -4.34 7.53 -3.19
N SER A 143 -5.29 6.80 -2.61
CA SER A 143 -6.64 7.31 -2.38
C SER A 143 -6.66 8.47 -1.37
N SER A 144 -5.85 8.41 -0.30
CA SER A 144 -5.69 9.52 0.65
C SER A 144 -5.06 10.75 0.01
N PHE A 145 -4.09 10.57 -0.89
CA PHE A 145 -3.47 11.69 -1.59
C PHE A 145 -4.48 12.36 -2.54
N ILE A 146 -5.22 11.58 -3.33
CA ILE A 146 -6.29 12.11 -4.20
C ILE A 146 -7.34 12.85 -3.36
N LEU A 147 -7.79 12.27 -2.25
CA LEU A 147 -8.77 12.90 -1.36
C LEU A 147 -8.22 14.19 -0.76
N ALA A 148 -6.95 14.23 -0.33
CA ALA A 148 -6.31 15.44 0.17
C ALA A 148 -6.27 16.55 -0.91
N LEU A 149 -5.94 16.21 -2.16
CA LEU A 149 -5.98 17.16 -3.28
C LEU A 149 -7.40 17.69 -3.54
N ILE A 150 -8.41 16.82 -3.51
CA ILE A 150 -9.82 17.23 -3.63
C ILE A 150 -10.19 18.20 -2.51
N MET A 151 -9.82 17.90 -1.26
CA MET A 151 -10.11 18.79 -0.14
C MET A 151 -9.38 20.14 -0.25
N VAL A 152 -8.13 20.16 -0.71
CA VAL A 152 -7.42 21.41 -1.01
C VAL A 152 -8.16 22.20 -2.09
N ALA A 153 -8.52 21.56 -3.20
CA ALA A 153 -9.22 22.20 -4.31
C ALA A 153 -10.57 22.78 -3.86
N VAL A 154 -11.38 22.01 -3.13
CA VAL A 154 -12.70 22.43 -2.63
C VAL A 154 -12.56 23.61 -1.66
N MET A 155 -11.70 23.49 -0.65
CA MET A 155 -11.52 24.54 0.37
C MET A 155 -10.98 25.84 -0.23
N ARG A 156 -10.02 25.74 -1.17
CA ARG A 156 -9.43 26.91 -1.83
C ARG A 156 -10.33 27.49 -2.91
N PHE A 157 -11.16 26.68 -3.57
CA PHE A 157 -12.13 27.18 -4.53
C PHE A 157 -13.09 28.19 -3.87
N PHE A 158 -13.66 27.86 -2.72
CA PHE A 158 -14.54 28.81 -2.00
C PHE A 158 -13.78 30.04 -1.49
N ALA A 159 -12.51 29.88 -1.07
CA ALA A 159 -11.71 30.98 -0.57
C ALA A 159 -11.20 31.93 -1.68
N ASP A 160 -10.85 31.41 -2.86
CA ASP A 160 -10.13 32.14 -3.90
C ASP A 160 -10.97 32.45 -5.14
N SER A 161 -12.15 31.82 -5.32
CA SER A 161 -13.06 32.16 -6.43
C SER A 161 -13.41 33.65 -6.55
N PRO A 162 -13.54 34.44 -5.47
CA PRO A 162 -13.76 35.88 -5.60
C PRO A 162 -12.58 36.63 -6.24
N LEU A 163 -11.35 36.14 -6.06
CA LEU A 163 -10.14 36.72 -6.69
C LEU A 163 -10.17 36.50 -8.20
N ILE A 164 -10.48 35.27 -8.61
CA ILE A 164 -10.62 34.89 -10.02
C ILE A 164 -11.75 35.69 -10.67
N SER A 165 -12.90 35.80 -10.01
CA SER A 165 -14.05 36.57 -10.52
C SER A 165 -13.72 38.04 -10.70
N HIS A 166 -12.99 38.65 -9.76
CA HIS A 166 -12.53 40.03 -9.88
C HIS A 166 -11.59 40.21 -11.08
N GLU A 167 -10.62 39.31 -11.28
CA GLU A 167 -9.72 39.39 -12.44
C GLU A 167 -10.44 39.24 -13.79
N ILE A 168 -11.46 38.38 -13.87
CA ILE A 168 -12.25 38.21 -15.10
C ILE A 168 -13.08 39.47 -15.42
N ARG A 169 -13.57 40.18 -14.40
CA ARG A 169 -14.27 41.46 -14.59
C ARG A 169 -13.34 42.55 -15.12
N GLU A 170 -12.09 42.58 -14.65
CA GLU A 170 -11.07 43.55 -15.03
C GLU A 170 -10.41 43.25 -16.39
N ASP A 171 -10.34 41.98 -16.77
CA ASP A 171 -9.86 41.51 -18.08
C ASP A 171 -10.60 40.24 -18.51
N LYS A 172 -11.57 40.41 -19.41
CA LYS A 172 -12.38 39.31 -19.93
C LYS A 172 -11.55 38.21 -20.59
N LYS A 173 -10.34 38.49 -21.10
CA LYS A 173 -9.47 37.47 -21.72
C LYS A 173 -9.02 36.41 -20.71
N LYS A 174 -8.96 36.75 -19.42
CA LYS A 174 -8.62 35.80 -18.35
C LYS A 174 -9.69 34.72 -18.14
N ALA A 175 -10.90 34.90 -18.68
CA ALA A 175 -11.92 33.85 -18.67
C ALA A 175 -11.48 32.60 -19.46
N LEU A 176 -10.63 32.75 -20.49
CA LEU A 176 -10.07 31.64 -21.26
C LEU A 176 -9.26 30.66 -20.39
N ILE A 177 -8.59 31.18 -19.35
CA ILE A 177 -7.81 30.36 -18.43
C ILE A 177 -8.75 29.42 -17.63
N VAL A 178 -9.91 29.92 -17.19
CA VAL A 178 -10.91 29.08 -16.51
C VAL A 178 -11.58 28.11 -17.48
N LEU A 179 -11.85 28.56 -18.71
CA LEU A 179 -12.45 27.71 -19.75
C LEU A 179 -11.53 26.53 -20.13
N SER A 180 -10.21 26.66 -19.96
CA SER A 180 -9.26 25.55 -20.17
C SER A 180 -9.46 24.36 -19.22
N LEU A 181 -10.22 24.51 -18.12
CA LEU A 181 -10.61 23.38 -17.28
C LEU A 181 -11.63 22.44 -17.94
N VAL A 182 -12.42 22.92 -18.91
CA VAL A 182 -13.43 22.11 -19.60
C VAL A 182 -12.80 20.93 -20.34
N PRO A 183 -11.80 21.11 -21.23
CA PRO A 183 -11.14 19.97 -21.88
C PRO A 183 -10.40 19.08 -20.87
N LEU A 184 -9.85 19.64 -19.79
CA LEU A 184 -9.22 18.84 -18.72
C LEU A 184 -10.24 17.95 -17.99
N SER A 185 -11.48 18.42 -17.80
CA SER A 185 -12.53 17.61 -17.19
C SER A 185 -12.94 16.42 -18.06
N LEU A 186 -12.91 16.57 -19.39
CA LEU A 186 -13.16 15.48 -20.33
C LEU A 186 -12.04 14.44 -20.33
N ALA A 187 -10.79 14.84 -20.04
CA ALA A 187 -9.66 13.92 -19.97
C ALA A 187 -9.67 13.00 -18.72
N GLY A 188 -10.37 13.40 -17.67
CA GLY A 188 -10.61 12.60 -16.47
C GLY A 188 -10.54 13.38 -15.16
N PRO A 189 -10.95 12.77 -14.03
CA PRO A 189 -11.05 13.45 -12.73
C PRO A 189 -9.69 13.93 -12.21
N LEU A 190 -8.61 13.18 -12.44
CA LEU A 190 -7.27 13.59 -12.00
C LEU A 190 -6.76 14.84 -12.73
N PHE A 191 -7.04 14.94 -14.03
CA PHE A 191 -6.71 16.12 -14.83
C PHE A 191 -7.49 17.34 -14.37
N PHE A 192 -8.78 17.16 -14.07
CA PHE A 192 -9.62 18.23 -13.53
C PHE A 192 -9.12 18.74 -12.18
N ILE A 193 -8.76 17.83 -11.26
CA ILE A 193 -8.24 18.18 -9.93
C ILE A 193 -6.91 18.91 -10.07
N ALA A 194 -5.95 18.36 -10.83
CA ALA A 194 -4.64 18.99 -11.04
C ALA A 194 -4.77 20.36 -11.73
N GLY A 195 -5.62 20.47 -12.76
CA GLY A 195 -5.90 21.73 -13.44
C GLY A 195 -6.50 22.78 -12.50
N THR A 196 -7.46 22.39 -11.67
CA THR A 196 -8.07 23.28 -10.67
C THR A 196 -7.04 23.76 -9.65
N ILE A 197 -6.18 22.87 -9.16
CA ILE A 197 -5.09 23.23 -8.23
C ILE A 197 -4.07 24.13 -8.92
N CYS A 198 -3.74 23.92 -10.19
CA CYS A 198 -2.88 24.83 -10.96
C CYS A 198 -3.47 26.24 -11.04
N LEU A 199 -4.78 26.37 -11.28
CA LEU A 199 -5.45 27.67 -11.33
C LEU A 199 -5.49 28.37 -9.96
N LEU A 200 -5.89 27.66 -8.91
CA LEU A 200 -5.92 28.20 -7.55
C LEU A 200 -4.49 28.51 -7.05
N GLY A 201 -3.54 27.67 -7.44
CA GLY A 201 -2.10 27.77 -7.16
C GLY A 201 -1.46 29.07 -7.62
N LEU A 202 -2.09 29.79 -8.55
CA LEU A 202 -1.67 31.12 -8.95
C LEU A 202 -1.74 32.13 -7.78
N TYR A 203 -2.61 31.91 -6.81
CA TYR A 203 -2.77 32.78 -5.63
C TYR A 203 -2.04 32.27 -4.39
N PHE A 204 -1.34 31.13 -4.49
CA PHE A 204 -0.65 30.53 -3.36
C PHE A 204 0.66 31.27 -3.06
N SER A 205 1.07 31.20 -1.78
CA SER A 205 2.39 31.71 -1.38
C SER A 205 3.51 30.91 -2.07
N ARG A 206 4.72 31.47 -2.13
CA ARG A 206 5.86 30.80 -2.81
C ARG A 206 6.10 29.36 -2.30
N VAL A 207 5.95 29.14 -0.99
CA VAL A 207 6.11 27.83 -0.35
C VAL A 207 4.92 26.92 -0.63
N ASP A 208 3.70 27.47 -0.68
CA ASP A 208 2.48 26.68 -0.90
C ASP A 208 2.33 26.18 -2.36
N LYS A 209 3.05 26.80 -3.31
CA LYS A 209 3.13 26.31 -4.70
C LYS A 209 3.69 24.88 -4.80
N THR A 210 4.41 24.40 -3.79
CA THR A 210 4.84 23.00 -3.70
C THR A 210 3.67 22.02 -3.83
N VAL A 211 2.48 22.36 -3.32
CA VAL A 211 1.28 21.50 -3.45
C VAL A 211 0.82 21.40 -4.91
N VAL A 212 0.99 22.46 -5.69
CA VAL A 212 0.70 22.46 -7.13
C VAL A 212 1.66 21.51 -7.84
N TYR A 213 2.95 21.67 -7.62
CA TYR A 213 3.96 20.80 -8.23
C TYR A 213 3.77 19.33 -7.84
N ALA A 214 3.42 19.05 -6.57
CA ALA A 214 3.10 17.70 -6.11
C ALA A 214 1.86 17.12 -6.82
N SER A 215 0.82 17.93 -7.04
CA SER A 215 -0.39 17.49 -7.76
C SER A 215 -0.11 17.15 -9.23
N VAL A 216 0.76 17.92 -9.90
CA VAL A 216 1.12 17.64 -11.30
C VAL A 216 2.12 16.50 -11.42
N LEU A 217 3.05 16.36 -10.46
CA LEU A 217 3.94 15.20 -10.37
C LEU A 217 3.13 13.91 -10.17
N PHE A 218 2.09 13.95 -9.33
CA PHE A 218 1.20 12.81 -9.15
C PHE A 218 0.44 12.47 -10.44
N LEU A 219 -0.05 13.47 -11.18
CA LEU A 219 -0.64 13.26 -12.51
C LEU A 219 0.36 12.66 -13.51
N LEU A 220 1.62 13.11 -13.48
CA LEU A 220 2.69 12.56 -14.32
C LEU A 220 2.96 11.08 -14.00
N LEU A 221 2.98 10.73 -12.70
CA LEU A 221 3.23 9.36 -12.23
C LEU A 221 1.99 8.47 -12.30
N SER A 222 0.79 9.03 -12.56
CA SER A 222 -0.46 8.28 -12.44
C SER A 222 -0.55 7.03 -13.32
N PRO A 223 -0.01 6.97 -14.56
CA PRO A 223 -0.04 5.73 -15.34
C PRO A 223 0.73 4.58 -14.66
N PHE A 224 1.89 4.88 -14.07
CA PHE A 224 2.69 3.92 -13.33
C PHE A 224 1.99 3.49 -12.03
N LEU A 225 1.46 4.45 -11.27
CA LEU A 225 0.72 4.16 -10.05
C LEU A 225 -0.51 3.29 -10.31
N LEU A 226 -1.21 3.51 -11.42
CA LEU A 226 -2.37 2.71 -11.81
C LEU A 226 -2.02 1.29 -12.22
N ARG A 227 -0.88 1.09 -12.91
CA ARG A 227 -0.38 -0.26 -13.19
C ARG A 227 -0.19 -1.02 -11.89
N ILE A 228 0.50 -0.45 -10.91
CA ILE A 228 0.73 -1.09 -9.60
C ILE A 228 -0.61 -1.38 -8.89
N THR A 229 -1.55 -0.43 -8.87
CA THR A 229 -2.89 -0.66 -8.31
C THR A 229 -3.58 -1.85 -8.95
N ASN A 230 -3.50 -1.98 -10.28
CA ASN A 230 -4.08 -3.10 -11.01
C ASN A 230 -3.41 -4.43 -10.64
N ILE A 231 -2.10 -4.48 -10.37
CA ILE A 231 -1.44 -5.71 -9.87
C ILE A 231 -2.13 -6.20 -8.60
N PHE A 232 -2.30 -5.33 -7.60
CA PHE A 232 -2.91 -5.72 -6.32
C PHE A 232 -4.37 -6.15 -6.46
N LEU A 233 -5.15 -5.47 -7.31
CA LEU A 233 -6.56 -5.79 -7.51
C LEU A 233 -6.79 -7.03 -8.38
N SER A 234 -5.83 -7.38 -9.26
CA SER A 234 -5.98 -8.47 -10.23
C SER A 234 -5.09 -9.69 -9.97
N ALA A 235 -4.27 -9.69 -8.91
CA ALA A 235 -3.34 -10.76 -8.56
C ALA A 235 -4.01 -12.14 -8.34
N ALA A 236 -5.33 -12.22 -8.25
CA ALA A 236 -6.05 -13.47 -7.96
C ALA A 236 -6.17 -14.45 -9.14
N SER A 237 -5.20 -14.51 -10.08
CA SER A 237 -5.25 -15.53 -11.14
C SER A 237 -5.09 -16.95 -10.55
N PRO A 238 -5.83 -17.96 -11.05
CA PRO A 238 -5.70 -19.34 -10.58
C PRO A 238 -4.26 -19.86 -10.69
N GLU A 239 -3.55 -19.49 -11.76
CA GLU A 239 -2.16 -19.91 -12.00
C GLU A 239 -1.19 -19.30 -11.00
N LEU A 240 -1.38 -18.02 -10.63
CA LEU A 240 -0.54 -17.38 -9.61
C LEU A 240 -0.81 -18.00 -8.24
N ARG A 241 -2.07 -18.23 -7.87
CA ARG A 241 -2.44 -18.90 -6.62
C ARG A 241 -1.81 -20.28 -6.52
N ALA A 242 -1.92 -21.09 -7.56
CA ALA A 242 -1.30 -22.41 -7.61
C ALA A 242 0.22 -22.34 -7.53
N SER A 243 0.86 -21.44 -8.28
CA SER A 243 2.32 -21.29 -8.26
C SER A 243 2.82 -20.86 -6.88
N VAL A 244 2.16 -19.88 -6.24
CA VAL A 244 2.49 -19.44 -4.87
C VAL A 244 2.31 -20.59 -3.88
N ALA A 245 1.18 -21.30 -3.95
CA ALA A 245 0.87 -22.40 -3.02
C ALA A 245 1.95 -23.50 -3.04
N VAL A 246 2.44 -23.88 -4.22
CA VAL A 246 3.51 -24.89 -4.34
C VAL A 246 4.82 -24.37 -3.78
N ASN A 247 5.24 -23.16 -4.19
CA ASN A 247 6.54 -22.62 -3.79
C ASN A 247 6.62 -22.25 -2.30
N GLU A 248 5.47 -21.98 -1.67
CA GLU A 248 5.36 -21.83 -0.22
C GLU A 248 5.06 -23.15 0.51
N SER A 249 4.96 -24.25 -0.23
CA SER A 249 4.73 -25.60 0.32
C SER A 249 3.42 -25.70 1.12
N ARG A 250 2.35 -25.07 0.60
CA ARG A 250 0.99 -25.09 1.16
C ARG A 250 0.09 -26.16 0.55
N ASP A 251 0.14 -26.29 -0.78
CA ASP A 251 -0.62 -27.28 -1.52
C ASP A 251 0.07 -27.67 -2.83
N ASN A 252 -0.07 -28.94 -3.22
CA ASN A 252 0.38 -29.49 -4.49
C ASN A 252 -0.82 -29.94 -5.36
N LYS A 253 -1.90 -30.47 -4.77
CA LYS A 253 -2.95 -31.19 -5.52
C LYS A 253 -3.79 -30.27 -6.37
N HIS A 254 -4.26 -29.15 -5.81
CA HIS A 254 -4.95 -28.14 -6.61
C HIS A 254 -3.99 -27.51 -7.64
N ALA A 255 -2.70 -27.39 -7.30
CA ALA A 255 -1.74 -26.81 -8.22
C ALA A 255 -1.51 -27.68 -9.46
N LEU A 256 -1.56 -29.01 -9.33
CA LEU A 256 -1.48 -29.92 -10.46
C LEU A 256 -2.61 -29.67 -11.48
N SER A 257 -3.85 -29.50 -11.02
CA SER A 257 -4.97 -29.25 -11.93
C SER A 257 -4.91 -27.84 -12.56
N ALA A 258 -4.52 -26.84 -11.78
CA ALA A 258 -4.48 -25.45 -12.24
C ALA A 258 -3.32 -25.13 -13.20
N LEU A 259 -2.18 -25.79 -13.04
CA LEU A 259 -0.97 -25.53 -13.83
C LEU A 259 -0.78 -26.46 -15.03
N LYS A 260 -1.60 -27.51 -15.15
CA LYS A 260 -1.52 -28.46 -16.27
C LYS A 260 -1.69 -27.75 -17.62
N GLY A 261 -0.78 -28.03 -18.56
CA GLY A 261 -0.82 -27.50 -19.93
C GLY A 261 -0.37 -26.05 -20.07
N LYS A 262 0.18 -25.42 -19.02
CA LYS A 262 0.77 -24.08 -19.09
C LYS A 262 2.25 -24.16 -19.48
N ASN A 263 2.69 -23.25 -20.35
CA ASN A 263 4.03 -23.30 -20.96
C ASN A 263 4.96 -22.17 -20.52
N ASP A 264 4.56 -21.31 -19.59
CA ASP A 264 5.45 -20.28 -19.04
C ASP A 264 6.37 -20.86 -17.96
N PHE A 265 7.54 -20.24 -17.78
CA PHE A 265 8.57 -20.71 -16.85
C PHE A 265 8.05 -20.95 -15.43
N VAL A 266 7.27 -20.00 -14.88
CA VAL A 266 6.82 -20.06 -13.48
C VAL A 266 5.82 -21.19 -13.29
N SER A 267 4.88 -21.34 -14.22
CA SER A 267 3.91 -22.43 -14.20
C SER A 267 4.58 -23.78 -14.38
N LEU A 268 5.51 -23.94 -15.34
CA LEU A 268 6.23 -25.19 -15.57
C LEU A 268 7.09 -25.59 -14.36
N PHE A 269 7.83 -24.65 -13.79
CA PHE A 269 8.64 -24.90 -12.59
C PHE A 269 7.78 -25.38 -11.43
N SER A 270 6.69 -24.68 -11.16
CA SER A 270 5.79 -24.97 -10.04
C SER A 270 5.01 -26.26 -10.28
N TYR A 271 4.62 -26.56 -11.52
CA TYR A 271 3.98 -27.82 -11.88
C TYR A 271 4.92 -29.01 -11.70
N GLY A 272 6.19 -28.91 -12.15
CA GLY A 272 7.20 -29.94 -11.93
C GLY A 272 7.48 -30.19 -10.45
N LEU A 273 7.50 -29.13 -9.63
CA LEU A 273 7.71 -29.24 -8.19
C LEU A 273 6.52 -29.93 -7.50
N ALA A 274 5.28 -29.60 -7.90
CA ALA A 274 4.08 -30.27 -7.41
C ALA A 274 4.06 -31.75 -7.81
N LEU A 275 4.39 -32.09 -9.06
CA LEU A 275 4.48 -33.47 -9.54
C LEU A 275 5.50 -34.28 -8.75
N LYS A 276 6.69 -33.73 -8.53
CA LYS A 276 7.74 -34.36 -7.71
C LYS A 276 7.22 -34.66 -6.31
N ARG A 277 6.57 -33.70 -5.65
CA ARG A 277 6.09 -33.86 -4.27
C ARG A 277 4.97 -34.87 -4.13
N GLU A 278 4.13 -35.02 -5.14
CA GLU A 278 3.10 -36.05 -5.19
C GLU A 278 3.62 -37.40 -5.70
N GLY A 279 4.91 -37.53 -6.01
CA GLY A 279 5.56 -38.79 -6.40
C GLY A 279 5.54 -39.11 -7.90
N HIS A 280 5.06 -38.20 -8.74
CA HIS A 280 5.04 -38.35 -10.20
C HIS A 280 6.39 -37.93 -10.81
N TYR A 281 7.47 -38.67 -10.49
CA TYR A 281 8.84 -38.26 -10.77
C TYR A 281 9.18 -38.23 -12.27
N GLU A 282 8.73 -39.21 -13.04
CA GLU A 282 8.99 -39.29 -14.49
C GLU A 282 8.31 -38.15 -15.24
N GLU A 283 7.07 -37.82 -14.86
CA GLU A 283 6.34 -36.65 -15.38
C GLU A 283 7.04 -35.35 -15.00
N ALA A 284 7.50 -35.22 -13.76
CA ALA A 284 8.26 -34.06 -13.31
C ALA A 284 9.57 -33.87 -14.11
N ILE A 285 10.29 -34.97 -14.40
CA ILE A 285 11.50 -34.95 -15.24
C ILE A 285 11.16 -34.43 -16.64
N ALA A 286 10.08 -34.92 -17.26
CA ALA A 286 9.65 -34.45 -18.57
C ALA A 286 9.32 -32.95 -18.57
N VAL A 287 8.60 -32.47 -17.55
CA VAL A 287 8.24 -31.06 -17.38
C VAL A 287 9.48 -30.18 -17.21
N TYR A 288 10.41 -30.57 -16.34
CA TYR A 288 11.62 -29.79 -16.11
C TYR A 288 12.55 -29.75 -17.33
N LYS A 289 12.63 -30.83 -18.11
CA LYS A 289 13.36 -30.85 -19.39
C LYS A 289 12.77 -29.92 -20.45
N ASN A 290 11.47 -29.63 -20.36
CA ASN A 290 10.80 -28.68 -21.25
C ASN A 290 11.08 -27.21 -20.88
N ILE A 291 11.64 -26.92 -19.71
CA ILE A 291 12.06 -25.57 -19.35
C ILE A 291 13.27 -25.19 -20.20
N SER A 292 13.15 -24.08 -20.95
CA SER A 292 14.09 -23.73 -22.02
C SER A 292 15.56 -23.73 -21.55
N PRO A 293 16.46 -24.48 -22.21
CA PRO A 293 17.89 -24.49 -21.89
C PRO A 293 18.61 -23.15 -22.12
N SER A 294 17.97 -22.22 -22.84
CA SER A 294 18.55 -20.93 -23.22
C SER A 294 18.74 -19.97 -22.04
N SER A 295 18.01 -20.17 -20.95
CA SER A 295 18.17 -19.45 -19.68
C SER A 295 18.23 -20.46 -18.55
N PRO A 296 19.38 -21.13 -18.34
CA PRO A 296 19.51 -22.21 -17.35
C PRO A 296 19.32 -21.67 -15.94
N ASP A 297 18.40 -22.29 -15.20
CA ASP A 297 18.11 -21.92 -13.81
C ASP A 297 18.63 -23.01 -12.85
N PRO A 298 19.52 -22.67 -11.91
CA PRO A 298 20.14 -23.67 -11.02
C PRO A 298 19.09 -24.48 -10.23
N ARG A 299 17.94 -23.87 -9.90
CA ARG A 299 16.87 -24.51 -9.12
C ARG A 299 16.20 -25.64 -9.88
N VAL A 300 16.08 -25.50 -11.20
CA VAL A 300 15.53 -26.55 -12.08
C VAL A 300 16.43 -27.78 -12.03
N TYR A 301 17.76 -27.59 -12.07
CA TYR A 301 18.71 -28.69 -12.01
C TYR A 301 18.76 -29.39 -10.65
N VAL A 302 18.59 -28.64 -9.53
CA VAL A 302 18.43 -29.28 -8.21
C VAL A 302 17.19 -30.18 -8.19
N ASN A 303 16.04 -29.65 -8.58
CA ASN A 303 14.80 -30.43 -8.52
C ASN A 303 14.78 -31.58 -9.54
N LEU A 304 15.41 -31.42 -10.71
CA LEU A 304 15.69 -32.54 -11.63
C LEU A 304 16.52 -33.63 -10.95
N GLY A 305 17.60 -33.24 -10.27
CA GLY A 305 18.43 -34.16 -9.50
C GLY A 305 17.62 -34.90 -8.44
N ASN A 306 16.71 -34.22 -7.74
CA ASN A 306 15.81 -34.82 -6.76
C ASN A 306 14.90 -35.88 -7.40
N CYS A 307 14.33 -35.60 -8.57
CA CYS A 307 13.51 -36.58 -9.29
C CYS A 307 14.33 -37.79 -9.76
N TYR A 308 15.54 -37.58 -10.30
CA TYR A 308 16.43 -38.66 -10.73
C TYR A 308 16.86 -39.56 -9.56
N TYR A 309 17.15 -38.96 -8.41
CA TYR A 309 17.43 -39.71 -7.19
C TYR A 309 16.21 -40.56 -6.77
N ALA A 310 15.00 -40.00 -6.84
CA ALA A 310 13.78 -40.70 -6.44
C ALA A 310 13.46 -41.92 -7.31
N ILE A 311 13.87 -41.92 -8.59
CA ILE A 311 13.79 -43.10 -9.48
C ILE A 311 15.05 -43.97 -9.43
N ASN A 312 15.91 -43.78 -8.42
CA ASN A 312 17.14 -44.54 -8.15
C ASN A 312 18.26 -44.37 -9.20
N ASP A 313 18.22 -43.32 -10.03
CA ASP A 313 19.32 -42.94 -10.90
C ASP A 313 20.25 -41.93 -10.20
N ILE A 314 21.06 -42.47 -9.29
CA ILE A 314 21.95 -41.68 -8.44
C ILE A 314 23.07 -41.00 -9.25
N ALA A 315 23.46 -41.58 -10.39
CA ALA A 315 24.47 -41.00 -11.27
C ALA A 315 23.94 -39.71 -11.91
N ALA A 316 22.77 -39.77 -12.55
CA ALA A 316 22.14 -38.59 -13.12
C ALA A 316 21.84 -37.53 -12.06
N ALA A 317 21.38 -37.93 -10.88
CA ALA A 317 21.13 -37.01 -9.77
C ALA A 317 22.39 -36.22 -9.40
N THR A 318 23.53 -36.91 -9.23
CA THR A 318 24.82 -36.30 -8.89
C THR A 318 25.26 -35.30 -9.96
N ASP A 319 25.11 -35.66 -11.25
CA ASP A 319 25.47 -34.79 -12.37
C ASP A 319 24.61 -33.53 -12.43
N PHE A 320 23.30 -33.65 -12.18
CA PHE A 320 22.40 -32.49 -12.17
C PHE A 320 22.65 -31.55 -10.98
N TYR A 321 22.99 -32.06 -9.79
CA TYR A 321 23.40 -31.18 -8.69
C TYR A 321 24.70 -30.44 -9.02
N LYS A 322 25.69 -31.12 -9.62
CA LYS A 322 26.93 -30.46 -10.05
C LYS A 322 26.67 -29.39 -11.11
N LYS A 323 25.82 -29.66 -12.11
CA LYS A 323 25.39 -28.65 -13.09
C LYS A 323 24.71 -27.45 -12.43
N SER A 324 23.90 -27.66 -11.41
CA SER A 324 23.31 -26.56 -10.63
C SER A 324 24.40 -25.68 -10.01
N LEU A 325 25.39 -26.31 -9.37
CA LEU A 325 26.52 -25.62 -8.73
C LEU A 325 27.44 -24.89 -9.70
N GLU A 326 27.61 -25.39 -10.93
CA GLU A 326 28.34 -24.72 -12.01
C GLU A 326 27.68 -23.40 -12.43
N ILE A 327 26.34 -23.34 -12.39
CA ILE A 327 25.59 -22.11 -12.70
C ILE A 327 25.65 -21.15 -11.51
N LYS A 328 25.34 -21.65 -10.31
CA LYS A 328 25.37 -20.86 -9.08
C LYS A 328 25.48 -21.78 -7.85
N PRO A 329 26.30 -21.43 -6.84
CA PRO A 329 26.28 -22.12 -5.55
C PRO A 329 24.87 -22.16 -4.94
N SER A 330 24.42 -23.36 -4.53
CA SER A 330 23.12 -23.60 -3.88
C SER A 330 23.33 -24.44 -2.63
N ALA A 331 22.74 -23.99 -1.52
CA ALA A 331 22.75 -24.74 -0.27
C ALA A 331 22.02 -26.08 -0.43
N ALA A 332 20.90 -26.11 -1.18
CA ALA A 332 20.15 -27.34 -1.44
C ALA A 332 20.97 -28.34 -2.27
N ALA A 333 21.66 -27.88 -3.33
CA ALA A 333 22.49 -28.75 -4.16
C ALA A 333 23.64 -29.39 -3.34
N TYR A 334 24.36 -28.59 -2.55
CA TYR A 334 25.40 -29.11 -1.67
C TYR A 334 24.84 -30.05 -0.59
N TYR A 335 23.72 -29.71 0.03
CA TYR A 335 23.07 -30.58 1.00
C TYR A 335 22.66 -31.92 0.36
N ASN A 336 22.07 -31.91 -0.83
CA ASN A 336 21.63 -33.12 -1.52
C ASN A 336 22.81 -34.00 -1.94
N LEU A 337 23.91 -33.40 -2.40
CA LEU A 337 25.17 -34.13 -2.63
C LEU A 337 25.70 -34.73 -1.33
N SER A 338 25.69 -33.99 -0.22
CA SER A 338 26.14 -34.51 1.08
C SER A 338 25.39 -35.79 1.47
N GLN A 339 24.07 -35.82 1.24
CA GLN A 339 23.25 -36.99 1.55
C GLN A 339 23.58 -38.18 0.65
N ILE A 340 23.74 -37.95 -0.66
CA ILE A 340 24.13 -39.01 -1.60
C ILE A 340 25.50 -39.61 -1.26
N PHE A 341 26.50 -38.78 -0.94
CA PHE A 341 27.82 -39.28 -0.60
C PHE A 341 27.83 -40.02 0.74
N ARG A 342 27.03 -39.58 1.71
CA ARG A 342 26.81 -40.31 2.98
C ARG A 342 26.14 -41.67 2.76
N GLU A 343 25.16 -41.76 1.85
CA GLU A 343 24.56 -43.05 1.48
C GLU A 343 25.51 -43.99 0.76
N LYS A 344 26.47 -43.44 0.00
CA LYS A 344 27.56 -44.19 -0.63
C LYS A 344 28.71 -44.53 0.34
N PHE A 345 28.57 -44.21 1.63
CA PHE A 345 29.59 -44.39 2.67
C PHE A 345 30.89 -43.57 2.46
N ASP A 346 30.89 -42.56 1.58
CA ASP A 346 31.98 -41.58 1.44
C ASP A 346 31.70 -40.40 2.39
N PHE A 347 31.93 -40.64 3.68
CA PHE A 347 31.64 -39.66 4.73
C PHE A 347 32.50 -38.40 4.65
N VAL A 348 33.70 -38.49 4.08
CA VAL A 348 34.62 -37.34 3.92
C VAL A 348 34.01 -36.33 2.96
N LYS A 349 33.66 -36.75 1.74
CA LYS A 349 32.99 -35.85 0.78
C LYS A 349 31.59 -35.45 1.25
N GLY A 350 30.88 -36.37 1.92
CA GLY A 350 29.61 -36.06 2.55
C GLY A 350 29.72 -34.88 3.51
N GLU A 351 30.72 -34.87 4.39
CA GLU A 351 30.93 -33.79 5.35
C GLU A 351 31.39 -32.49 4.68
N GLU A 352 32.29 -32.56 3.69
CA GLU A 352 32.71 -31.39 2.91
C GLU A 352 31.51 -30.66 2.30
N TYR A 353 30.62 -31.38 1.60
CA TYR A 353 29.43 -30.78 1.01
C TYR A 353 28.43 -30.27 2.05
N PHE A 354 28.28 -30.95 3.19
CA PHE A 354 27.41 -30.48 4.28
C PHE A 354 27.89 -29.16 4.88
N ILE A 355 29.21 -29.02 5.05
CA ILE A 355 29.84 -27.77 5.51
C ILE A 355 29.59 -26.64 4.51
N GLU A 356 29.77 -26.88 3.20
CA GLU A 356 29.50 -25.88 2.16
C GLU A 356 28.03 -25.46 2.13
N ALA A 357 27.10 -26.41 2.25
CA ALA A 357 25.67 -26.09 2.35
C ALA A 357 25.37 -25.17 3.55
N THR A 358 25.96 -25.49 4.70
CA THR A 358 25.77 -24.74 5.95
C THR A 358 26.40 -23.35 5.90
N LYS A 359 27.56 -23.20 5.23
CA LYS A 359 28.19 -21.89 4.97
C LYS A 359 27.30 -20.99 4.14
N LEU A 360 26.60 -21.53 3.13
CA LEU A 360 25.70 -20.76 2.28
C LEU A 360 24.40 -20.36 2.98
N ASN A 361 23.75 -21.31 3.69
CA ASN A 361 22.53 -21.02 4.44
C ASN A 361 22.33 -21.97 5.62
N ARG A 362 22.93 -21.61 6.76
CA ARG A 362 22.84 -22.39 8.01
C ARG A 362 21.40 -22.58 8.48
N GLU A 363 20.56 -21.54 8.42
CA GLU A 363 19.19 -21.60 8.91
C GLU A 363 18.34 -22.58 8.09
N ALA A 364 18.40 -22.46 6.76
CA ALA A 364 17.63 -23.35 5.89
C ALA A 364 18.10 -24.81 5.98
N VAL A 365 19.42 -25.04 6.04
CA VAL A 365 19.98 -26.39 6.18
C VAL A 365 19.61 -27.01 7.53
N SER A 366 19.77 -26.28 8.63
CA SER A 366 19.42 -26.80 9.97
C SER A 366 17.92 -27.05 10.11
N GLY A 367 17.06 -26.15 9.62
CA GLY A 367 15.61 -26.32 9.64
C GLY A 367 15.13 -27.50 8.79
N PHE A 368 15.78 -27.74 7.64
CA PHE A 368 15.48 -28.91 6.81
C PHE A 368 16.00 -30.21 7.44
N ALA A 369 17.25 -30.23 7.87
CA ALA A 369 17.89 -31.40 8.48
C ALA A 369 17.18 -31.88 9.75
N ALA A 370 16.63 -30.96 10.56
CA ALA A 370 15.86 -31.30 11.76
C ALA A 370 14.63 -32.16 11.47
N ASN A 371 14.06 -32.05 10.26
CA ASN A 371 12.88 -32.80 9.83
C ASN A 371 13.22 -33.94 8.87
N SER A 372 14.51 -34.22 8.64
CA SER A 372 14.92 -35.17 7.61
C SER A 372 14.63 -36.62 8.01
N GLN A 373 14.06 -37.37 7.08
CA GLN A 373 13.72 -38.79 7.22
C GLN A 373 13.88 -39.50 5.87
N ARG A 374 13.84 -40.84 5.86
CA ARG A 374 13.86 -41.67 4.64
C ARG A 374 12.53 -41.59 3.88
N ASN A 375 12.20 -40.39 3.44
CA ASN A 375 11.10 -40.07 2.54
C ASN A 375 11.68 -39.11 1.47
N PRO A 376 11.41 -39.29 0.16
CA PRO A 376 11.97 -38.44 -0.90
C PRO A 376 11.76 -36.93 -0.72
N ASN A 377 10.67 -36.51 -0.08
CA ASN A 377 10.36 -35.10 0.19
C ASN A 377 11.04 -34.54 1.45
N ARG A 378 11.64 -35.39 2.29
CA ARG A 378 12.28 -35.02 3.56
C ARG A 378 13.76 -35.39 3.60
N PHE A 379 14.21 -36.23 2.68
CA PHE A 379 15.60 -36.62 2.56
C PHE A 379 16.39 -35.58 1.77
N LEU A 380 15.82 -35.09 0.67
CA LEU A 380 16.44 -34.13 -0.23
C LEU A 380 15.73 -32.77 -0.17
N MET A 381 16.51 -31.70 -0.15
CA MET A 381 16.04 -30.34 -0.12
C MET A 381 15.57 -29.91 -1.51
N ASP A 382 14.32 -29.46 -1.61
CA ASP A 382 13.77 -28.85 -2.82
C ASP A 382 14.18 -27.37 -2.92
N GLU A 383 14.34 -26.89 -4.15
CA GLU A 383 14.45 -25.47 -4.46
C GLU A 383 13.09 -24.88 -4.85
N THR A 384 12.79 -23.67 -4.40
CA THR A 384 11.55 -22.95 -4.70
C THR A 384 11.82 -21.62 -5.40
N LEU A 385 10.79 -21.07 -6.05
CA LEU A 385 10.85 -19.74 -6.64
C LEU A 385 10.80 -18.65 -5.54
N PRO A 386 11.72 -17.68 -5.56
CA PRO A 386 11.72 -16.57 -4.62
C PRO A 386 10.54 -15.64 -4.91
N LEU A 387 10.11 -14.92 -3.87
CA LEU A 387 9.04 -13.93 -3.97
C LEU A 387 9.25 -12.93 -5.11
N SER A 388 10.49 -12.54 -5.42
CA SER A 388 10.79 -11.61 -6.52
C SER A 388 10.36 -12.12 -7.90
N VAL A 389 10.45 -13.43 -8.14
CA VAL A 389 9.97 -14.06 -9.38
C VAL A 389 8.45 -14.13 -9.38
N LEU A 390 7.83 -14.46 -8.24
CA LEU A 390 6.37 -14.51 -8.09
C LEU A 390 5.73 -13.12 -8.25
N TRP A 391 6.37 -12.06 -7.78
CA TRP A 391 5.93 -10.67 -7.98
C TRP A 391 5.96 -10.24 -9.45
N LYS A 392 7.04 -10.57 -10.17
CA LYS A 392 7.11 -10.34 -11.62
C LYS A 392 6.04 -11.13 -12.36
N TYR A 393 5.78 -12.37 -11.91
CA TYR A 393 4.71 -13.18 -12.46
C TYR A 393 3.33 -12.54 -12.23
N ALA A 394 3.08 -12.01 -11.03
CA ALA A 394 1.86 -11.28 -10.70
C ALA A 394 1.64 -10.06 -11.62
N ASP A 395 2.68 -9.26 -11.86
CA ASP A 395 2.61 -8.14 -12.80
C ASP A 395 2.28 -8.61 -14.23
N SER A 396 2.93 -9.68 -14.70
CA SER A 396 2.69 -10.24 -16.04
C SER A 396 1.27 -10.81 -16.24
N ARG A 397 0.61 -11.23 -15.15
CA ARG A 397 -0.77 -11.75 -15.15
C ARG A 397 -1.80 -10.70 -14.77
N SER A 398 -1.37 -9.48 -14.46
CA SER A 398 -2.27 -8.41 -14.05
C SER A 398 -3.20 -8.00 -15.19
N ARG A 399 -4.47 -7.74 -14.85
CA ARG A 399 -5.48 -7.24 -15.79
C ARG A 399 -5.75 -5.76 -15.50
N GLU A 400 -6.01 -4.99 -16.55
CA GLU A 400 -6.45 -3.60 -16.42
C GLU A 400 -7.90 -3.56 -15.91
N LEU A 401 -8.09 -3.53 -14.60
CA LEU A 401 -9.41 -3.42 -13.97
C LEU A 401 -9.87 -1.96 -13.86
N ILE A 402 -8.95 -1.05 -13.51
CA ILE A 402 -9.25 0.38 -13.33
C ILE A 402 -8.63 1.19 -14.47
N LYS A 403 -9.47 1.96 -15.17
CA LYS A 403 -9.07 3.02 -16.11
C LYS A 403 -9.58 4.37 -15.62
N ILE A 404 -8.67 5.24 -15.18
CA ILE A 404 -9.03 6.59 -14.65
C ILE A 404 -9.04 7.65 -15.76
N SER A 405 -8.39 7.40 -16.89
CA SER A 405 -8.37 8.31 -18.04
C SER A 405 -8.71 7.57 -19.32
N LEU A 406 -9.36 8.28 -20.23
CA LEU A 406 -9.57 7.87 -21.62
C LEU A 406 -8.27 8.01 -22.45
N LEU A 407 -7.28 8.73 -21.92
CA LEU A 407 -6.02 9.01 -22.62
C LEU A 407 -5.01 7.90 -22.41
N ASN A 408 -4.15 7.70 -23.40
CA ASN A 408 -3.00 6.82 -23.27
C ASN A 408 -1.93 7.41 -22.32
N SER A 409 -1.01 6.57 -21.86
CA SER A 409 0.04 6.95 -20.91
C SER A 409 0.93 8.07 -21.44
N ALA A 410 1.27 8.05 -22.74
CA ALA A 410 2.12 9.07 -23.36
C ALA A 410 1.48 10.46 -23.34
N LEU A 411 0.20 10.56 -23.71
CA LEU A 411 -0.53 11.81 -23.73
C LEU A 411 -0.76 12.36 -22.31
N THR A 412 -0.95 11.48 -21.33
CA THR A 412 -1.02 11.86 -19.91
C THR A 412 0.25 12.58 -19.46
N VAL A 413 1.42 12.03 -19.80
CA VAL A 413 2.72 12.64 -19.48
C VAL A 413 2.90 13.99 -20.19
N LEU A 414 2.55 14.07 -21.47
CA LEU A 414 2.64 15.32 -22.24
C LEU A 414 1.77 16.44 -21.66
N ILE A 415 0.52 16.13 -21.27
CA ILE A 415 -0.38 17.10 -20.64
C ILE A 415 0.16 17.52 -19.27
N ALA A 416 0.67 16.59 -18.45
CA ALA A 416 1.25 16.92 -17.16
C ALA A 416 2.46 17.88 -17.30
N ILE A 417 3.38 17.61 -18.22
CA ILE A 417 4.52 18.50 -18.52
C ILE A 417 4.03 19.87 -18.99
N SER A 418 3.06 19.89 -19.91
CA SER A 418 2.47 21.13 -20.43
C SER A 418 1.81 21.97 -19.32
N LEU A 419 1.14 21.34 -18.36
CA LEU A 419 0.56 22.01 -17.20
C LEU A 419 1.61 22.66 -16.30
N ILE A 420 2.77 22.02 -16.09
CA ILE A 420 3.88 22.60 -15.30
C ILE A 420 4.41 23.86 -16.01
N VAL A 421 4.68 23.77 -17.32
CA VAL A 421 5.18 24.88 -18.12
C VAL A 421 4.17 26.03 -18.12
N LEU A 422 2.89 25.73 -18.36
CA LEU A 422 1.82 26.72 -18.35
C LEU A 422 1.71 27.40 -16.97
N PHE A 423 1.74 26.63 -15.88
CA PHE A 423 1.69 27.17 -14.52
C PHE A 423 2.86 28.12 -14.24
N TYR A 424 4.07 27.77 -14.66
CA TYR A 424 5.25 28.62 -14.51
C TYR A 424 5.13 29.92 -15.32
N LEU A 425 4.74 29.82 -16.60
CA LEU A 425 4.56 30.97 -17.50
C LEU A 425 3.46 31.92 -17.04
N LEU A 426 2.33 31.38 -16.56
CA LEU A 426 1.27 32.19 -15.96
C LEU A 426 1.78 32.84 -14.67
N GLY A 427 2.49 32.06 -13.85
CA GLY A 427 3.08 32.46 -12.57
C GLY A 427 4.04 33.64 -12.61
N SER A 428 4.80 33.81 -13.70
CA SER A 428 5.78 34.90 -13.85
C SER A 428 5.12 36.27 -14.05
N LYS A 429 3.88 36.33 -14.55
CA LYS A 429 3.08 37.56 -14.72
C LYS A 429 2.39 38.02 -13.41
N ALA A 430 3.06 37.89 -12.27
CA ALA A 430 2.45 38.06 -10.95
C ALA A 430 2.07 39.51 -10.57
N LYS A 431 2.62 40.52 -11.25
CA LYS A 431 2.42 41.94 -10.88
C LYS A 431 0.96 42.42 -11.04
N ASP A 432 0.18 41.78 -11.91
CA ASP A 432 -1.20 42.20 -12.23
C ASP A 432 -2.27 41.31 -11.57
N ARG A 433 -1.92 40.59 -10.50
CA ARG A 433 -2.85 39.66 -9.84
C ARG A 433 -3.67 40.32 -8.75
N ALA A 434 -4.89 39.80 -8.59
CA ALA A 434 -5.75 40.17 -7.49
C ALA A 434 -5.19 39.61 -6.17
N TYR A 435 -5.22 40.43 -5.14
CA TYR A 435 -4.80 40.08 -3.79
C TYR A 435 -5.84 40.56 -2.76
N ARG A 436 -5.77 40.00 -1.56
CA ARG A 436 -6.63 40.38 -0.42
C ARG A 436 -5.88 41.34 0.48
N CYS A 437 -6.54 42.41 0.91
CA CYS A 437 -6.03 43.26 1.99
C CYS A 437 -5.84 42.42 3.26
N LYS A 438 -4.64 42.45 3.86
CA LYS A 438 -4.34 41.65 5.07
C LYS A 438 -5.23 41.96 6.28
N ARG A 439 -5.86 43.14 6.33
CA ARG A 439 -6.69 43.58 7.47
C ARG A 439 -8.17 43.38 7.20
N CYS A 440 -8.72 44.08 6.22
CA CYS A 440 -10.15 44.08 5.92
C CYS A 440 -10.56 43.05 4.86
N ASN A 441 -9.64 42.27 4.31
CA ASN A 441 -9.89 41.24 3.30
C ASN A 441 -10.50 41.72 1.97
N THR A 442 -10.56 43.05 1.74
CA THR A 442 -10.99 43.65 0.47
C THR A 442 -10.09 43.20 -0.67
N ILE A 443 -10.71 42.86 -1.80
CA ILE A 443 -10.01 42.38 -3.00
C ILE A 443 -9.57 43.58 -3.83
N LEU A 444 -8.31 43.57 -4.23
CA LEU A 444 -7.68 44.61 -5.04
C LEU A 444 -6.81 43.97 -6.12
N CYS A 445 -6.58 44.68 -7.22
CA CYS A 445 -5.58 44.33 -8.23
C CYS A 445 -4.70 45.54 -8.57
N GLY A 446 -3.73 45.37 -9.47
CA GLY A 446 -2.85 46.45 -9.93
C GLY A 446 -3.57 47.64 -10.59
N LYS A 447 -4.79 47.45 -11.11
CA LYS A 447 -5.63 48.53 -11.66
C LYS A 447 -6.44 49.27 -10.59
N CYS A 448 -7.01 48.54 -9.62
CA CYS A 448 -7.88 49.10 -8.59
C CYS A 448 -7.09 49.79 -7.46
N GLY A 449 -5.87 49.31 -7.17
CA GLY A 449 -4.97 49.92 -6.19
C GLY A 449 -3.93 50.80 -6.88
N LYS A 450 -4.24 52.08 -7.11
CA LYS A 450 -3.20 53.07 -7.46
C LYS A 450 -2.23 53.15 -6.28
N GLU A 451 -0.98 52.74 -6.52
CA GLU A 451 0.12 52.55 -5.55
C GLU A 451 -0.06 51.36 -4.58
N LEU A 452 0.86 50.40 -4.63
CA LEU A 452 1.01 49.33 -3.64
C LEU A 452 1.43 49.96 -2.31
N LEU A 453 0.44 50.34 -1.50
CA LEU A 453 0.69 50.80 -0.14
C LEU A 453 1.23 49.64 0.70
N TRP A 454 2.15 49.98 1.61
CA TRP A 454 2.99 49.05 2.37
C TRP A 454 2.24 47.80 2.85
N GLY A 455 2.75 46.61 2.50
CA GLY A 455 2.28 45.34 3.06
C GLY A 455 1.00 44.72 2.49
N GLN A 456 0.59 45.05 1.25
CA GLN A 456 -0.69 44.60 0.64
C GLN A 456 -1.92 45.07 1.45
N MET A 457 -1.90 46.33 1.87
CA MET A 457 -3.04 46.97 2.54
C MET A 457 -3.83 47.82 1.56
N CYS A 458 -5.16 47.84 1.70
CA CYS A 458 -5.97 48.79 0.96
C CYS A 458 -5.73 50.22 1.46
N ALA A 459 -5.95 51.21 0.60
CA ALA A 459 -5.72 52.62 0.94
C ALA A 459 -6.46 53.07 2.21
N GLN A 460 -7.69 52.59 2.42
CA GLN A 460 -8.44 52.88 3.64
C GLN A 460 -7.79 52.30 4.89
N CYS A 461 -7.34 51.04 4.85
CA CYS A 461 -6.65 50.41 5.99
C CYS A 461 -5.28 51.05 6.25
N TYR A 462 -4.57 51.47 5.20
CA TYR A 462 -3.29 52.15 5.35
C TYR A 462 -3.45 53.51 6.04
N LYS A 463 -4.42 54.32 5.59
CA LYS A 463 -4.75 55.60 6.23
C LYS A 463 -5.27 55.41 7.67
N SER A 464 -6.03 54.36 7.96
CA SER A 464 -6.58 54.17 9.30
C SER A 464 -5.57 53.62 10.33
N LEU A 465 -4.55 52.87 9.90
CA LEU A 465 -3.62 52.16 10.79
C LEU A 465 -2.18 52.67 10.76
N VAL A 466 -1.75 53.34 9.69
CA VAL A 466 -0.35 53.78 9.50
C VAL A 466 -0.27 55.29 9.40
N LYS A 467 -1.05 55.93 8.52
CA LYS A 467 -1.03 57.39 8.29
C LYS A 467 -2.23 58.09 8.93
N PHE A 468 -2.15 58.32 10.23
CA PHE A 468 -3.24 58.82 11.06
C PHE A 468 -3.79 60.19 10.64
N ASP A 469 -2.99 61.02 9.97
CA ASP A 469 -3.36 62.40 9.59
C ASP A 469 -4.33 62.47 8.39
N GLY A 470 -4.66 61.34 7.76
CA GLY A 470 -5.43 61.30 6.52
C GLY A 470 -6.94 61.03 6.66
N LEU A 471 -7.45 60.81 7.88
CA LEU A 471 -8.85 60.44 8.14
C LEU A 471 -9.35 61.05 9.45
N ASP A 472 -10.63 61.47 9.47
CA ASP A 472 -11.31 61.90 10.68
C ASP A 472 -11.31 60.80 11.76
N SER A 473 -11.19 61.18 13.03
CA SER A 473 -11.06 60.24 14.14
C SER A 473 -12.28 59.30 14.26
N ARG A 474 -13.49 59.77 13.97
CA ARG A 474 -14.70 58.93 14.04
C ARG A 474 -14.70 57.87 12.96
N VAL A 475 -14.32 58.25 11.74
CA VAL A 475 -14.19 57.33 10.59
C VAL A 475 -13.12 56.28 10.85
N ARG A 476 -12.01 56.67 11.49
CA ARG A 476 -10.95 55.76 11.88
C ARG A 476 -11.43 54.70 12.87
N VAL A 477 -12.11 55.10 13.94
CA VAL A 477 -12.63 54.18 14.97
C VAL A 477 -13.65 53.22 14.37
N ALA A 478 -14.58 53.71 13.56
CA ALA A 478 -15.57 52.88 12.88
C ALA A 478 -14.91 51.81 12.00
N ARG A 479 -13.87 52.18 11.23
CA ARG A 479 -13.14 51.23 10.38
C ARG A 479 -12.35 50.20 11.20
N LEU A 480 -11.79 50.57 12.34
CA LEU A 480 -11.10 49.62 13.23
C LEU A 480 -12.07 48.58 13.79
N LEU A 481 -13.26 49.00 14.22
CA LEU A 481 -14.31 48.09 14.70
C LEU A 481 -14.76 47.12 13.61
N GLU A 482 -14.99 47.61 12.39
CA GLU A 482 -15.35 46.76 11.23
C GLU A 482 -14.27 45.71 10.94
N VAL A 483 -12.99 46.10 10.94
CA VAL A 483 -11.87 45.18 10.75
C VAL A 483 -11.83 44.14 11.86
N GLN A 484 -12.02 44.55 13.12
CA GLN A 484 -12.04 43.63 14.26
C GLN A 484 -13.19 42.61 14.14
N GLU A 485 -14.38 43.03 13.73
CA GLU A 485 -15.53 42.14 13.55
C GLU A 485 -15.27 41.11 12.44
N LEU A 486 -14.73 41.55 11.29
CA LEU A 486 -14.35 40.66 10.19
C LEU A 486 -13.27 39.66 10.61
N GLN A 487 -12.25 40.11 11.34
CA GLN A 487 -11.21 39.24 11.87
C GLN A 487 -11.78 38.26 12.90
N ALA A 488 -12.69 38.69 13.78
CA ALA A 488 -13.35 37.82 14.75
C ALA A 488 -14.18 36.72 14.07
N LYS A 489 -14.99 37.05 13.06
CA LYS A 489 -15.73 36.07 12.25
C LYS A 489 -14.81 35.04 11.61
N LYS A 490 -13.69 35.49 11.02
CA LYS A 490 -12.70 34.59 10.40
C LYS A 490 -12.01 33.70 11.43
N ARG A 491 -11.68 34.20 12.63
CA ARG A 491 -11.15 33.39 13.74
C ARG A 491 -12.15 32.31 14.16
N THR A 492 -13.44 32.64 14.25
CA THR A 492 -14.48 31.66 14.59
C THR A 492 -14.57 30.55 13.54
N ILE A 493 -14.54 30.88 12.24
CA ILE A 493 -14.52 29.88 11.17
C ILE A 493 -13.30 28.96 11.29
N ILE A 494 -12.10 29.52 11.50
CA ILE A 494 -10.87 28.73 11.67
C ILE A 494 -10.98 27.79 12.89
N LYS A 495 -11.54 28.25 14.01
CA LYS A 495 -11.78 27.42 15.19
C LYS A 495 -12.72 26.26 14.87
N ILE A 496 -13.84 26.51 14.20
CA ILE A 496 -14.80 25.47 13.82
C ILE A 496 -14.14 24.46 12.87
N LEU A 497 -13.44 24.93 11.84
CA LEU A 497 -12.72 24.07 10.89
C LEU A 497 -11.58 23.27 11.54
N SER A 498 -11.02 23.75 12.66
CA SER A 498 -9.97 23.01 13.38
C SER A 498 -10.51 21.82 14.18
N LEU A 499 -11.83 21.75 14.40
CA LEU A 499 -12.49 20.65 15.10
C LEU A 499 -12.95 19.53 14.14
N THR A 500 -12.95 19.77 12.82
CA THR A 500 -13.43 18.77 11.85
C THR A 500 -12.33 17.81 11.45
N LEU A 501 -11.34 18.27 10.70
CA LEU A 501 -10.23 17.46 10.22
C LEU A 501 -8.91 18.21 10.38
N PRO A 502 -7.84 17.52 10.78
CA PRO A 502 -6.51 18.11 10.88
C PRO A 502 -6.10 18.74 9.55
N GLY A 503 -5.48 19.92 9.62
CA GLY A 503 -4.99 20.63 8.42
C GLY A 503 -6.01 21.50 7.67
N ILE A 504 -7.32 21.22 7.71
CA ILE A 504 -8.32 22.02 6.93
C ILE A 504 -8.32 23.49 7.33
N ALA A 505 -8.25 23.78 8.63
CA ALA A 505 -8.16 25.15 9.15
C ALA A 505 -6.93 25.90 8.59
N HIS A 506 -5.80 25.21 8.39
CA HIS A 506 -4.58 25.77 7.81
C HIS A 506 -4.73 26.06 6.32
N ILE A 507 -5.35 25.14 5.57
CA ILE A 507 -5.64 25.33 4.14
C ILE A 507 -6.56 26.55 3.94
N TYR A 508 -7.62 26.66 4.76
CA TYR A 508 -8.53 27.80 4.73
C TYR A 508 -7.82 29.12 5.07
N ALA A 509 -6.95 29.11 6.07
CA ALA A 509 -6.16 30.28 6.47
C ALA A 509 -5.08 30.70 5.46
N GLY A 510 -4.82 29.89 4.42
CA GLY A 510 -3.83 30.17 3.37
C GLY A 510 -2.42 29.63 3.67
N LYS A 511 -2.29 28.66 4.57
CA LYS A 511 -1.07 27.87 4.81
C LYS A 511 -1.31 26.45 4.30
N ILE A 512 -1.22 26.32 2.98
CA ILE A 512 -1.76 25.17 2.24
C ILE A 512 -0.83 23.97 2.38
N LEU A 513 0.48 24.15 2.21
CA LEU A 513 1.45 23.06 2.36
C LEU A 513 1.39 22.45 3.75
N GLU A 514 1.44 23.29 4.77
CA GLU A 514 1.36 22.84 6.16
C GLU A 514 0.03 22.16 6.48
N GLY A 515 -1.08 22.71 5.97
CA GLY A 515 -2.38 22.07 6.09
C GLY A 515 -2.44 20.71 5.41
N SER A 516 -1.87 20.58 4.21
CA SER A 516 -1.76 19.31 3.50
C SER A 516 -0.88 18.29 4.24
N LEU A 517 0.19 18.73 4.92
CA LEU A 517 1.07 17.86 5.72
C LEU A 517 0.38 17.29 6.96
N PHE A 518 -0.64 17.94 7.51
CA PHE A 518 -1.49 17.35 8.56
C PHE A 518 -2.62 16.52 7.99
N LEU A 519 -3.25 17.00 6.91
CA LEU A 519 -4.43 16.37 6.33
C LEU A 519 -4.12 15.02 5.68
N TRP A 520 -3.04 14.93 4.88
CA TRP A 520 -2.74 13.72 4.12
C TRP A 520 -2.39 12.51 5.01
N PRO A 521 -1.48 12.60 6.00
CA PRO A 521 -1.22 11.49 6.91
C PRO A 521 -2.46 11.07 7.73
N PHE A 522 -3.28 12.04 8.15
CA PHE A 522 -4.54 11.76 8.83
C PHE A 522 -5.48 10.94 7.93
N LEU A 523 -5.69 11.36 6.68
CA LEU A 523 -6.52 10.65 5.72
C LEU A 523 -5.94 9.29 5.35
N PHE A 524 -4.62 9.17 5.25
CA PHE A 524 -3.93 7.90 5.01
C PHE A 524 -4.27 6.89 6.09
N LEU A 525 -4.10 7.24 7.37
CA LEU A 525 -4.39 6.35 8.48
C LEU A 525 -5.89 6.01 8.57
N LEU A 526 -6.76 6.99 8.33
CA LEU A 526 -8.21 6.76 8.31
C LEU A 526 -8.60 5.78 7.21
N ILE A 527 -8.11 5.99 5.99
CA ILE A 527 -8.40 5.11 4.85
C ILE A 527 -7.76 3.74 5.05
N LEU A 528 -6.57 3.65 5.66
CA LEU A 528 -5.92 2.39 6.00
C LEU A 528 -6.82 1.51 6.86
N ILE A 529 -7.46 2.08 7.88
CA ILE A 529 -8.42 1.37 8.74
C ILE A 529 -9.68 0.98 7.94
N LEU A 530 -10.22 1.91 7.14
CA LEU A 530 -11.45 1.69 6.36
C LEU A 530 -11.28 0.61 5.27
N LEU A 531 -10.09 0.53 4.65
CA LEU A 531 -9.81 -0.42 3.59
C LEU A 531 -9.36 -1.79 4.10
N ASN A 532 -8.86 -1.90 5.33
CA ASN A 532 -8.34 -3.15 5.89
C ASN A 532 -9.29 -4.37 5.72
N PRO A 533 -10.61 -4.26 5.94
CA PRO A 533 -11.55 -5.38 5.74
C PRO A 533 -11.70 -5.86 4.28
N PHE A 534 -11.15 -5.15 3.29
CA PHE A 534 -11.22 -5.54 1.88
C PHE A 534 -9.96 -6.28 1.41
N PHE A 535 -8.88 -6.29 2.21
CA PHE A 535 -7.61 -6.91 1.86
C PHE A 535 -7.38 -8.21 2.63
N HIS A 536 -8.19 -9.23 2.33
CA HIS A 536 -8.02 -10.57 2.89
C HIS A 536 -7.15 -11.47 1.98
N THR A 537 -6.44 -12.41 2.60
CA THR A 537 -5.49 -13.31 1.92
C THR A 537 -6.15 -14.51 1.22
N GLY A 538 -7.49 -14.55 1.13
CA GLY A 538 -8.24 -15.66 0.56
C GLY A 538 -8.53 -16.81 1.54
N LEU A 539 -7.89 -16.82 2.71
CA LEU A 539 -8.29 -17.64 3.87
C LEU A 539 -9.07 -16.72 4.81
N SER A 540 -10.39 -16.90 4.84
CA SER A 540 -11.44 -15.94 5.23
C SER A 540 -11.42 -15.40 6.67
N PHE A 541 -10.38 -15.64 7.45
CA PHE A 541 -10.45 -15.44 8.90
C PHE A 541 -9.53 -14.38 9.50
N PHE A 542 -8.53 -13.84 8.78
CA PHE A 542 -7.67 -12.79 9.35
C PHE A 542 -7.27 -11.69 8.37
N SER A 543 -7.48 -10.44 8.81
CA SER A 543 -7.09 -9.16 8.20
C SER A 543 -5.86 -8.58 8.91
N ASN A 544 -5.30 -7.49 8.40
CA ASN A 544 -4.20 -6.77 9.06
C ASN A 544 -4.71 -5.94 10.26
N ASP A 545 -5.59 -6.50 11.09
CA ASP A 545 -6.31 -5.81 12.17
C ASP A 545 -5.39 -5.23 13.23
N TRP A 546 -4.20 -5.82 13.39
CA TRP A 546 -3.13 -5.31 14.25
C TRP A 546 -2.75 -3.86 13.91
N LEU A 547 -2.96 -3.39 12.67
CA LEU A 547 -2.72 -2.00 12.26
C LEU A 547 -3.71 -1.00 12.88
N THR A 548 -4.90 -1.45 13.29
CA THR A 548 -6.00 -0.56 13.66
C THR A 548 -5.66 0.27 14.90
N ILE A 549 -5.17 -0.38 15.96
CA ILE A 549 -4.85 0.28 17.23
C ILE A 549 -3.71 1.31 17.06
N PRO A 550 -2.54 0.96 16.46
CA PRO A 550 -1.49 1.94 16.18
C PRO A 550 -1.98 3.11 15.31
N SER A 551 -2.81 2.84 14.30
CA SER A 551 -3.34 3.87 13.40
C SER A 551 -4.26 4.84 14.13
N LEU A 552 -5.15 4.35 14.99
CA LEU A 552 -6.02 5.18 15.82
C LEU A 552 -5.21 6.07 16.78
N ALA A 553 -4.18 5.52 17.42
CA ALA A 553 -3.31 6.29 18.30
C ALA A 553 -2.63 7.46 17.54
N LEU A 554 -2.11 7.19 16.34
CA LEU A 554 -1.48 8.21 15.49
C LEU A 554 -2.49 9.26 15.00
N ILE A 555 -3.71 8.85 14.64
CA ILE A 555 -4.80 9.77 14.28
C ILE A 555 -5.08 10.76 15.40
N VAL A 556 -5.20 10.26 16.64
CA VAL A 556 -5.44 11.09 17.83
C VAL A 556 -4.29 12.08 18.04
N VAL A 557 -3.04 11.62 17.94
CA VAL A 557 -1.84 12.48 18.07
C VAL A 557 -1.82 13.57 17.00
N LEU A 558 -2.04 13.22 15.73
CA LEU A 558 -2.09 14.19 14.62
C LEU A 558 -3.19 15.24 14.83
N PHE A 559 -4.35 14.81 15.33
CA PHE A 559 -5.46 15.71 15.65
C PHE A 559 -5.10 16.72 16.73
N PHE A 560 -4.54 16.27 17.85
CA PHE A 560 -4.10 17.15 18.94
C PHE A 560 -2.99 18.10 18.51
N ILE A 561 -1.97 17.63 17.80
CA ILE A 561 -0.88 18.48 17.32
C ILE A 561 -1.41 19.57 16.38
N SER A 562 -2.25 19.22 15.40
CA SER A 562 -2.87 20.19 14.50
C SER A 562 -3.67 21.24 15.28
N GLY A 563 -4.47 20.83 16.27
CA GLY A 563 -5.24 21.73 17.12
C GLY A 563 -4.37 22.70 17.94
N ILE A 564 -3.27 22.22 18.52
CA ILE A 564 -2.31 23.05 19.27
C ILE A 564 -1.67 24.10 18.37
N VAL A 565 -1.28 23.72 17.14
CA VAL A 565 -0.69 24.65 16.17
C VAL A 565 -1.68 25.77 15.80
N VAL A 566 -2.94 25.42 15.51
CA VAL A 566 -3.99 26.42 15.22
C VAL A 566 -4.17 27.38 16.40
N ARG A 567 -4.29 26.86 17.63
CA ARG A 567 -4.51 27.69 18.83
C ARG A 567 -3.34 28.62 19.10
N ARG A 568 -2.11 28.13 19.02
CA ARG A 568 -0.89 28.95 19.19
C ARG A 568 -0.84 30.08 18.16
N ARG A 569 -1.24 29.81 16.92
CA ARG A 569 -1.25 30.81 15.85
C ARG A 569 -2.32 31.87 16.05
N LEU A 570 -3.55 31.47 16.37
CA LEU A 570 -4.62 32.41 16.68
C LEU A 570 -4.23 33.35 17.83
N ASN A 571 -3.53 32.84 18.85
CA ASN A 571 -3.02 33.65 19.96
C ASN A 571 -1.91 34.63 19.54
N ARG A 572 -1.07 34.28 18.56
CA ARG A 572 -0.04 35.16 17.99
C ARG A 572 -0.59 36.18 16.97
N GLY A 573 -1.90 36.33 16.87
CA GLY A 573 -2.52 37.24 15.90
C GLY A 573 -2.38 36.76 14.47
N TRP A 574 -2.36 35.44 14.23
CA TRP A 574 -2.52 34.87 12.90
C TRP A 574 -3.89 35.28 12.38
N LEU A 575 -3.94 36.39 11.64
CA LEU A 575 -4.93 36.86 10.66
C LEU A 575 -4.75 38.34 10.29
#